data_AF-A5JNQ8-F1
#
_entry.id   AF-A5JNQ8-F1
#
_cell.length_a   1.000
_cell.length_b   1.000
_cell.length_c   1.000
_cell.angle_alpha   90.00
_cell.angle_beta   90.00
_cell.angle_gamma   90.00
#
_symmetry.space_group_name_H-M   'P 1'
#
loop_
_entity.id
_entity.type
_entity.pdbx_description
1 polymer ?
#
loop_
_entity_poly.entity_id
_entity_poly.type
_entity_poly.pdbx_seq_one_letter_code
_entity_poly.pdbx_strand_id
1 'polypeptide(L)' 'SPDWAANLPEEMLEVEPNTIVSTPVFDGAREAELQGLLSATLPNRDGDTLVDGDGKAQLFDGRSGEPFP' A
#
# COMPACT_ATOMS: atom_id res chain seq x y z
N SER A 1 -1.35 -9.76 14.91
CA SER A 1 -0.88 -8.78 13.92
C SER A 1 0.64 -8.81 13.86
N PRO A 2 1.26 -8.55 12.69
CA PRO A 2 2.72 -8.41 12.60
C PRO A 2 3.23 -7.23 13.44
N ASP A 3 4.51 -7.23 13.81
CA ASP A 3 5.09 -6.23 14.72
C ASP A 3 4.96 -4.80 14.19
N TRP A 4 5.07 -4.60 12.87
CA TRP A 4 4.90 -3.29 12.24
C TRP A 4 3.46 -2.77 12.35
N ALA A 5 2.48 -3.63 12.59
CA ALA A 5 1.06 -3.27 12.71
C ALA A 5 0.62 -3.13 14.18
N ALA A 6 1.53 -3.24 15.16
CA ALA A 6 1.18 -3.29 16.57
C ALA A 6 0.45 -2.03 17.10
N ASN A 7 0.70 -0.87 16.48
CA ASN A 7 0.06 0.40 16.85
C ASN A 7 -1.09 0.80 15.91
N LEU A 8 -1.38 0.00 14.87
CA LEU A 8 -2.49 0.31 13.98
C LEU A 8 -3.82 0.03 14.69
N PRO A 9 -4.80 0.94 14.58
CA PRO A 9 -6.17 0.66 15.01
C PRO A 9 -6.71 -0.60 14.33
N GLU A 10 -7.49 -1.40 15.06
CA GLU A 10 -8.06 -2.65 14.52
C GLU A 10 -8.91 -2.39 13.26
N GLU A 11 -9.64 -1.28 13.24
CA GLU A 11 -10.42 -0.79 12.08
C GLU A 11 -9.58 -0.41 10.86
N MET A 12 -8.26 -0.27 10.99
CA MET A 12 -7.34 0.04 9.89
C MET A 12 -6.57 -1.19 9.38
N LEU A 13 -6.78 -2.38 9.96
CA LEU A 13 -6.12 -3.60 9.49
C LEU A 13 -6.66 -4.06 8.13
N GLU A 14 -7.91 -3.74 7.82
CA GLU A 14 -8.55 -3.99 6.53
C GLU A 14 -9.60 -2.92 6.27
N VAL A 15 -9.50 -2.21 5.14
CA VAL A 15 -10.40 -1.10 4.78
C VAL A 15 -10.77 -1.15 3.30
N GLU A 16 -11.96 -0.63 2.99
CA GLU A 16 -12.41 -0.50 1.61
C GLU A 16 -11.56 0.52 0.82
N PRO A 17 -11.44 0.37 -0.51
CA PRO A 17 -10.79 1.37 -1.36
C PRO A 17 -11.43 2.76 -1.22
N ASN A 18 -10.62 3.82 -1.37
CA ASN A 18 -11.05 5.22 -1.22
C ASN A 18 -11.50 5.62 0.20
N THR A 19 -11.14 4.85 1.23
CA THR A 19 -11.33 5.24 2.62
C THR A 19 -10.43 6.43 2.98
N ILE A 20 -11.02 7.43 3.65
CA ILE A 20 -10.28 8.62 4.12
C ILE A 20 -9.45 8.22 5.34
N VAL A 21 -8.16 8.59 5.31
CA VAL A 21 -7.24 8.42 6.44
C VAL A 21 -6.62 9.76 6.82
N SER A 22 -6.04 9.85 8.02
CA SER A 22 -5.32 11.04 8.46
C SER A 22 -4.01 10.69 9.15
N THR A 23 -2.98 11.53 8.94
CA THR A 23 -1.67 11.41 9.59
C THR A 23 -1.42 12.70 10.38
N PRO A 24 -1.69 12.72 11.70
CA PRO A 24 -1.41 13.89 12.54
C PRO A 24 0.06 14.31 12.45
N VAL A 25 0.32 15.62 12.50
CA VAL A 25 1.66 16.19 12.25
C VAL A 25 2.76 15.59 13.14
N PHE A 26 2.43 15.20 14.37
CA PHE A 26 3.40 14.70 15.36
C PHE A 26 3.21 13.24 15.78
N ASP A 27 2.18 12.56 15.26
CA ASP A 27 1.81 11.19 15.64
C ASP A 27 1.19 10.43 14.45
N GLY A 28 1.75 10.67 13.27
CA GLY A 28 1.36 9.99 12.04
C GLY A 28 2.02 8.62 11.88
N ALA A 29 1.70 7.96 10.76
CA ALA A 29 2.28 6.66 10.40
C ALA A 29 3.82 6.73 10.34
N ARG A 30 4.47 5.75 10.97
CA ARG A 30 5.93 5.57 10.98
C ARG A 30 6.40 4.81 9.75
N GLU A 31 7.69 4.87 9.46
CA GLU A 31 8.32 4.19 8.31
C GLU A 31 8.00 2.69 8.26
N ALA A 32 8.13 1.99 9.38
CA ALA A 32 7.83 0.55 9.47
C ALA A 32 6.34 0.25 9.21
N GLU A 33 5.44 1.10 9.70
CA GLU A 33 3.99 0.98 9.46
C GLU A 33 3.68 1.20 7.98
N LEU A 34 4.26 2.23 7.36
CA LEU A 34 4.08 2.54 5.94
C LEU A 34 4.59 1.42 5.03
N GLN A 35 5.80 0.92 5.28
CA GLN A 35 6.38 -0.18 4.49
C GLN A 35 5.58 -1.49 4.66
N GLY A 36 5.14 -1.76 5.89
CA GLY A 36 4.27 -2.90 6.18
C GLY A 36 2.93 -2.82 5.45
N LEU A 37 2.28 -1.65 5.47
CA LEU A 37 1.03 -1.40 4.74
C LEU A 37 1.20 -1.54 3.23
N LEU A 38 2.27 -1.01 2.64
CA LEU A 38 2.57 -1.18 1.20
C LEU A 38 2.71 -2.65 0.81
N SER A 39 3.33 -3.45 1.68
CA SER A 39 3.51 -4.89 1.48
C SER A 39 2.24 -5.72 1.70
N ALA A 40 1.16 -5.11 2.18
CA ALA A 40 -0.09 -5.78 2.57
C ALA A 40 -1.33 -5.16 1.89
N THR A 41 -1.15 -4.54 0.72
CA THR A 41 -2.28 -3.96 -0.02
C THR A 41 -3.22 -5.03 -0.56
N LEU A 42 -4.52 -4.74 -0.53
CA LEU A 42 -5.55 -5.61 -1.08
C LEU A 42 -5.44 -5.68 -2.62
N PRO A 43 -5.69 -6.85 -3.23
CA PRO A 43 -5.69 -6.98 -4.68
C PRO A 43 -6.83 -6.19 -5.33
N ASN A 44 -6.66 -5.84 -6.60
CA ASN A 44 -7.72 -5.23 -7.39
C ASN A 44 -8.83 -6.24 -7.76
N ARG A 45 -9.84 -5.81 -8.53
CA ARG A 45 -10.97 -6.65 -8.95
C ARG A 45 -10.57 -7.94 -9.70
N ASP A 46 -9.41 -7.93 -10.33
CA ASP A 46 -8.89 -9.01 -11.16
C ASP A 46 -8.00 -9.97 -10.33
N GLY A 47 -7.78 -9.66 -9.04
CA GLY A 47 -6.98 -10.45 -8.12
C GLY A 47 -5.50 -10.04 -8.06
N ASP A 48 -5.12 -8.97 -8.76
CA ASP A 48 -3.73 -8.56 -8.89
C ASP A 48 -3.35 -7.46 -7.89
N THR A 49 -2.20 -7.61 -7.25
CA THR A 49 -1.52 -6.55 -6.51
C THR A 49 -0.54 -5.84 -7.45
N LEU A 50 -0.87 -4.60 -7.83
CA LEU A 50 -0.12 -3.87 -8.87
C LEU A 50 1.16 -3.19 -8.36
N VAL A 51 1.22 -2.91 -7.05
CA VAL A 51 2.32 -2.18 -6.41
C VAL A 51 2.99 -3.10 -5.40
N ASP A 52 4.31 -3.21 -5.44
CA ASP A 52 5.09 -4.04 -4.52
C ASP A 52 5.36 -3.35 -3.16
N GLY A 53 6.03 -4.06 -2.25
CA GLY A 53 6.39 -3.56 -0.93
C GLY A 53 7.38 -2.40 -0.91
N ASP A 54 8.07 -2.13 -2.03
CA ASP A 54 8.92 -0.95 -2.21
C ASP A 54 8.11 0.26 -2.69
N GLY A 55 6.80 0.10 -2.94
CA GLY A 55 5.92 1.14 -3.45
C GLY A 55 6.06 1.37 -4.96
N LYS A 56 6.60 0.39 -5.70
CA LYS A 56 6.82 0.48 -7.15
C LYS A 56 5.88 -0.43 -7.91
N ALA A 57 5.68 -0.13 -9.19
CA ALA A 57 4.84 -0.91 -10.09
C ALA A 57 5.49 -1.04 -11.46
N GLN A 58 5.20 -2.14 -12.16
CA GLN A 58 5.57 -2.31 -13.55
C GLN A 58 4.71 -1.39 -14.43
N LEU A 59 5.34 -0.52 -15.20
CA LEU A 59 4.67 0.33 -16.19
C LEU A 59 4.97 -0.18 -17.61
N PHE A 60 4.12 0.21 -18.56
CA PHE A 60 4.28 -0.05 -19.99
C PHE A 60 4.34 1.27 -20.75
N ASP A 61 5.22 1.36 -21.75
CA ASP A 61 5.31 2.52 -22.62
C ASP A 61 4.10 2.56 -23.58
N GLY A 62 3.26 3.59 -23.47
CA GLY A 62 2.06 3.75 -24.30
C GLY A 62 2.34 4.00 -25.79
N ARG A 63 3.59 4.25 -26.22
CA ARG A 63 3.95 4.38 -27.64
C ARG A 63 4.29 3.05 -28.29
N SER A 64 5.01 2.18 -27.59
CA SER A 64 5.50 0.90 -28.10
C SER A 64 4.69 -0.31 -27.62
N GLY A 65 4.09 -0.22 -26.43
CA GLY A 65 3.44 -1.33 -25.73
C GLY A 65 4.40 -2.18 -24.90
N GLU A 66 5.70 -1.89 -24.91
CA GLU A 66 6.72 -2.67 -24.19
C GLU A 66 6.79 -2.29 -22.69
N PRO A 67 7.16 -3.22 -21.79
CA PRO A 67 7.37 -2.92 -20.38
C PRO A 67 8.63 -2.06 -20.17
N PHE A 68 8.60 -1.18 -19.16
CA PHE A 68 9.82 -0.50 -18.69
C PHE A 68 10.76 -1.47 -17.94
N PRO A 69 12.08 -1.33 -18.09
CA PRO A 69 13.06 -2.17 -17.40
C PRO A 69 13.17 -1.88 -15.89
#